data_AF-A0A4Q4V0X3-F1
#
_entry.id   AF-A0A4Q4V0X3-F1
#
_cell.length_a   1.000
_cell.length_b   1.000
_cell.length_c   1.000
_cell.angle_alpha   90.00
_cell.angle_beta   90.00
_cell.angle_gamma   90.00
#
_symmetry.space_group_name_H-M   'P 1'
#
loop_
_entity.id
_entity.type
_entity.pdbx_description
1 polymer ?
#
loop_
_entity_poly.entity_id
_entity_poly.type
_entity_poly.pdbx_seq_one_letter_code
_entity_poly.pdbx_strand_id
1 'polypeptide(L)'
;MEPNGYFVRLFKKVSTTDNTPYLCVSAAPKFREDVCGGKEQIRRYCKWIAAEGGRRLAEILGTDVLGSLSADDSWSCSFTNIRLPLDLRELEGARGDDGRRIAKWIQEKTPQEYETYIPTKFYQGQFWSRISGQIYLTVDDFEAAGKILLELSATSDEDREAASNPEHAQRWIKMSALYDHMHALNGGMLSTYCTWTMRDGFESAPPTHYAAPDCHVSATARWILYSGQTIPRAISVSPEDDDSLLRGREPRTLDAWRRWKAGFTAAENEESLQHWTGQLAKNSATLMGRSRLPW
;
A
#
# COMPACT_ATOMS: atom_id res chain seq x y z
N MET A 1 -42.13 4.94 3.78
CA MET A 1 -42.23 3.60 3.16
C MET A 1 -41.65 2.63 4.18
N GLU A 2 -42.47 1.72 4.72
CA GLU A 2 -41.98 0.72 5.67
C GLU A 2 -40.89 -0.13 5.01
N PRO A 3 -39.73 -0.36 5.65
CA PRO A 3 -38.69 -1.21 5.10
C PRO A 3 -39.29 -2.58 4.80
N ASN A 4 -39.18 -3.05 3.56
CA ASN A 4 -39.63 -4.39 3.22
C ASN A 4 -38.81 -5.40 4.03
N GLY A 5 -39.45 -5.99 5.05
CA GLY A 5 -38.80 -6.87 6.01
C GLY A 5 -38.15 -8.11 5.38
N TYR A 6 -38.57 -8.49 4.17
CA TYR A 6 -37.89 -9.53 3.39
C TYR A 6 -36.46 -9.11 3.01
N PHE A 7 -36.29 -7.93 2.41
CA PHE A 7 -34.96 -7.44 2.00
C PHE A 7 -34.05 -7.17 3.19
N VAL A 8 -34.57 -6.61 4.30
CA VAL A 8 -33.77 -6.38 5.52
C VAL A 8 -33.21 -7.70 6.06
N ARG A 9 -33.99 -8.78 6.05
CA ARG A 9 -33.54 -10.11 6.49
C ARG A 9 -32.51 -10.73 5.56
N LEU A 10 -32.62 -10.50 4.25
CA LEU A 10 -31.68 -10.98 3.24
C LEU A 10 -30.24 -10.48 3.51
N PHE A 11 -30.11 -9.20 3.88
CA PHE A 11 -28.81 -8.56 4.12
C PHE A 11 -28.31 -8.67 5.57
N LYS A 12 -29.11 -9.21 6.49
CA LYS A 12 -28.72 -9.35 7.91
C LYS A 12 -27.56 -10.33 8.11
N LYS A 13 -27.45 -11.37 7.27
CA LYS A 13 -26.38 -12.37 7.33
C LYS A 13 -26.05 -12.85 5.93
N VAL A 14 -25.02 -12.25 5.32
CA VAL A 14 -24.51 -12.60 3.99
C VAL A 14 -23.25 -13.47 4.09
N SER A 15 -23.30 -14.51 4.93
CA SER A 15 -22.16 -15.32 5.40
C SER A 15 -21.39 -14.71 6.59
N THR A 16 -20.41 -15.45 7.09
CA THR A 16 -19.50 -15.03 8.15
C THR A 16 -18.54 -13.97 7.59
N THR A 17 -18.71 -12.73 8.05
CA THR A 17 -17.91 -11.57 7.65
C THR A 17 -17.63 -10.71 8.89
N ASP A 18 -16.64 -9.82 8.81
CA ASP A 18 -16.41 -8.81 9.85
C ASP A 18 -17.46 -7.70 9.72
N ASN A 19 -18.36 -7.64 10.70
CA ASN A 19 -19.43 -6.63 10.75
C ASN A 19 -19.04 -5.36 11.52
N THR A 20 -17.81 -5.26 12.01
CA THR A 20 -17.33 -4.09 12.76
C THR A 20 -17.54 -2.77 12.01
N PRO A 21 -17.28 -2.66 10.68
CA PRO A 21 -17.57 -1.43 9.94
C PRO A 21 -19.05 -1.01 9.98
N TYR A 22 -19.99 -1.96 10.00
CA TYR A 22 -21.41 -1.66 10.09
C TYR A 22 -21.81 -1.11 11.46
N LEU A 23 -21.16 -1.59 12.53
CA LEU A 23 -21.38 -1.07 13.88
C LEU A 23 -20.97 0.41 14.00
N CYS A 24 -19.92 0.81 13.27
CA CYS A 24 -19.44 2.18 13.22
C CYS A 24 -20.37 3.15 12.45
N VAL A 25 -21.32 2.65 11.64
CA VAL A 25 -22.22 3.50 10.84
C VAL A 25 -23.11 4.39 11.72
N SER A 26 -23.42 3.97 12.95
CA SER A 26 -24.16 4.81 13.90
C SER A 26 -23.28 5.87 14.58
N ALA A 27 -22.02 5.52 14.87
CA ALA A 27 -21.07 6.40 15.53
C ALA A 27 -20.49 7.48 14.58
N ALA A 28 -20.23 7.14 13.32
CA ALA A 28 -19.60 8.05 12.37
C ALA A 28 -20.41 9.33 12.06
N PRO A 29 -21.74 9.29 11.86
CA PRO A 29 -22.56 10.50 11.73
C PRO A 29 -22.52 11.37 12.98
N LYS A 30 -22.51 10.76 14.18
CA LYS A 30 -22.42 11.48 15.44
C LYS A 30 -21.08 12.19 15.58
N PHE A 31 -19.98 11.52 15.27
CA PHE A 31 -18.65 12.15 15.22
C PHE A 31 -18.60 13.32 14.23
N ARG A 32 -19.17 13.14 13.03
CA ARG A 32 -19.24 14.22 12.03
C ARG A 32 -20.04 15.42 12.50
N GLU A 33 -21.11 15.19 13.26
CA GLU A 33 -21.95 16.25 13.81
C GLU A 33 -21.25 16.95 14.97
N ASP A 34 -20.85 16.19 15.99
CA ASP A 34 -20.38 16.71 17.27
C ASP A 34 -18.94 17.24 17.22
N VAL A 35 -18.08 16.66 16.37
CA VAL A 35 -16.63 16.97 16.33
C VAL A 35 -16.24 17.73 15.06
N CYS A 36 -16.75 17.31 13.89
CA CYS A 36 -16.35 17.90 12.61
C CYS A 36 -17.22 19.09 12.17
N GLY A 37 -18.20 19.52 12.97
CA GLY A 37 -19.03 20.69 12.71
C GLY A 37 -20.22 20.45 11.77
N GLY A 38 -20.64 19.20 11.58
CA GLY A 38 -21.83 18.84 10.84
C GLY A 38 -21.59 18.51 9.37
N LYS A 39 -22.52 17.72 8.81
CA LYS A 39 -22.38 17.17 7.44
C LYS A 39 -22.27 18.25 6.36
N GLU A 40 -22.97 19.37 6.53
CA GLU A 40 -22.98 20.44 5.54
C GLU A 40 -21.66 21.21 5.53
N GLN A 41 -21.08 21.48 6.70
CA GLN A 41 -19.77 22.12 6.80
C GLN A 41 -18.67 21.26 6.18
N ILE A 42 -18.68 19.96 6.46
CA ILE A 42 -17.75 19.00 5.85
C ILE A 42 -17.85 19.04 4.32
N ARG A 43 -19.07 18.99 3.77
CA ARG A 43 -19.28 19.02 2.32
C ARG A 43 -18.80 20.33 1.71
N ARG A 44 -19.17 21.46 2.32
CA ARG A 44 -18.75 22.80 1.89
C ARG A 44 -17.23 22.92 1.87
N TYR A 45 -16.56 22.53 2.95
CA TYR A 45 -15.10 22.57 3.04
C TYR A 45 -14.44 21.64 2.03
N CYS A 46 -14.84 20.38 1.93
CA CYS A 46 -14.25 19.43 0.99
C CYS A 46 -14.42 19.85 -0.48
N LYS A 47 -15.54 20.49 -0.83
CA LYS A 47 -15.74 21.07 -2.17
C LYS A 47 -14.84 22.28 -2.38
N TRP A 48 -14.82 23.20 -1.41
CA TRP A 48 -14.00 24.41 -1.47
C TRP A 48 -12.51 24.06 -1.61
N ILE A 49 -11.98 23.16 -0.78
CA ILE A 49 -10.55 22.81 -0.82
C ILE A 49 -10.18 22.07 -2.11
N ALA A 50 -11.08 21.25 -2.67
CA ALA A 50 -10.85 20.61 -3.96
C ALA A 50 -10.80 21.63 -5.10
N ALA A 51 -11.68 22.64 -5.09
CA ALA A 51 -11.69 23.71 -6.08
C ALA A 51 -10.46 24.63 -5.94
N GLU A 52 -10.19 25.13 -4.74
CA GLU A 52 -9.10 26.05 -4.46
C GLU A 52 -7.73 25.37 -4.62
N GLY A 53 -7.59 24.15 -4.10
CA GLY A 53 -6.40 23.33 -4.31
C GLY A 53 -6.21 22.96 -5.79
N GLY A 54 -7.29 22.71 -6.53
CA GLY A 54 -7.25 22.52 -7.98
C GLY A 54 -6.75 23.75 -8.74
N ARG A 55 -7.25 24.94 -8.38
CA ARG A 55 -6.78 26.23 -8.91
C ARG A 55 -5.28 26.41 -8.65
N ARG A 56 -4.84 26.09 -7.43
CA ARG A 56 -3.43 26.20 -7.05
C ARG A 56 -2.52 25.22 -7.79
N LEU A 57 -2.98 23.98 -7.99
CA LEU A 57 -2.27 22.98 -8.79
C LEU A 57 -2.10 23.43 -10.25
N ALA A 58 -3.15 24.02 -10.84
CA ALA A 58 -3.11 24.57 -12.18
C ALA A 58 -2.06 25.68 -12.33
N GLU A 59 -1.94 26.58 -11.34
CA GLU A 59 -0.90 27.61 -11.32
C GLU A 59 0.51 27.02 -11.26
N ILE A 60 0.73 26.01 -10.41
CA ILE A 60 2.04 25.38 -10.22
C ILE A 60 2.48 24.61 -11.46
N LEU A 61 1.55 23.85 -12.06
CA LEU A 61 1.83 23.01 -13.22
C LEU A 61 1.77 23.78 -14.54
N GLY A 62 1.19 24.98 -14.56
CA GLY A 62 0.97 25.75 -15.79
C GLY A 62 -0.06 25.08 -16.72
N THR A 63 -1.07 24.42 -16.15
CA THR A 63 -2.05 23.59 -16.87
C THR A 63 -3.48 23.84 -16.36
N ASP A 64 -4.43 22.99 -16.75
CA ASP A 64 -5.86 23.20 -16.53
C ASP A 64 -6.48 22.08 -15.68
N VAL A 65 -7.46 22.46 -14.85
CA VAL A 65 -8.35 21.53 -14.17
C VAL A 65 -9.40 20.99 -15.14
N LEU A 66 -9.69 19.69 -15.06
CA LEU A 66 -10.71 19.04 -15.89
C LEU A 66 -12.10 19.58 -15.56
N GLY A 67 -12.82 20.05 -16.58
CA GLY A 67 -14.21 20.47 -16.45
C GLY A 67 -14.37 21.80 -15.72
N SER A 68 -13.52 22.79 -16.06
CA SER A 68 -13.64 24.19 -15.63
C SER A 68 -15.05 24.56 -15.19
N LEU A 69 -15.14 24.98 -13.91
CA LEU A 69 -16.35 25.31 -13.15
C LEU A 69 -17.46 25.85 -14.05
N SER A 70 -18.39 24.98 -14.44
CA SER A 70 -19.62 25.43 -15.06
C SER A 70 -20.30 26.40 -14.11
N ALA A 71 -20.84 27.50 -14.65
CA ALA A 71 -21.45 28.59 -13.87
C ALA A 71 -22.62 28.15 -12.94
N ASP A 72 -23.04 26.89 -13.05
CA ASP A 72 -24.14 26.26 -12.33
C ASP A 72 -23.72 25.33 -11.19
N ASP A 73 -22.42 25.24 -10.85
CA ASP A 73 -21.90 24.48 -9.69
C ASP A 73 -22.23 22.96 -9.74
N SER A 74 -22.69 22.47 -10.90
CA SER A 74 -23.26 21.13 -11.10
C SER A 74 -22.22 20.00 -11.03
N TRP A 75 -20.94 20.34 -11.20
CA TRP A 75 -19.81 19.42 -11.13
C TRP A 75 -18.99 19.54 -9.82
N SER A 76 -19.54 20.21 -8.79
CA SER A 76 -18.85 20.40 -7.51
C SER A 76 -18.79 19.09 -6.69
N CYS A 77 -17.62 18.46 -6.67
CA CYS A 77 -17.33 17.27 -5.86
C CYS A 77 -16.10 17.48 -4.96
N SER A 78 -15.84 16.54 -4.06
CA SER A 78 -14.71 16.61 -3.11
C SER A 78 -13.38 16.16 -3.72
N PHE A 79 -13.18 16.32 -5.03
CA PHE A 79 -11.92 16.06 -5.71
C PHE A 79 -11.78 16.93 -6.95
N THR A 80 -10.55 17.06 -7.43
CA THR A 80 -10.22 17.75 -8.67
C THR A 80 -9.33 16.86 -9.53
N ASN A 81 -9.42 17.00 -10.85
CA ASN A 81 -8.47 16.35 -11.78
C ASN A 81 -7.66 17.44 -12.44
N ILE A 82 -6.34 17.36 -12.37
CA ILE A 82 -5.43 18.33 -12.96
C ILE A 82 -4.66 17.71 -14.12
N ARG A 83 -4.56 18.46 -15.22
CA ARG A 83 -3.76 18.07 -16.39
C ARG A 83 -2.28 18.16 -16.04
N LEU A 84 -1.47 17.15 -16.37
CA LEU A 84 -0.02 17.24 -16.19
C LEU A 84 0.62 17.96 -17.39
N PRO A 85 1.73 18.68 -17.19
CA PRO A 85 2.47 19.35 -18.27
C PRO A 85 3.31 18.31 -19.05
N LEU A 86 2.64 17.35 -19.67
CA LEU A 86 3.22 16.26 -20.44
C LEU A 86 2.47 16.11 -21.76
N ASP A 87 3.20 16.09 -22.87
CA ASP A 87 2.66 15.75 -24.17
C ASP A 87 3.34 14.49 -24.71
N LEU A 88 2.55 13.45 -24.99
CA LEU A 88 3.06 12.21 -25.58
C LEU A 88 3.81 12.42 -26.89
N ARG A 89 3.48 13.47 -27.65
CA ARG A 89 4.10 13.77 -28.95
C ARG A 89 5.51 14.32 -28.79
N GLU A 90 5.81 14.89 -27.63
CA GLU A 90 7.11 15.46 -27.29
C GLU A 90 8.05 14.42 -26.66
N LEU A 91 7.52 13.22 -26.35
CA LEU A 91 8.30 12.11 -25.83
C LEU A 91 8.87 11.28 -26.99
N GLU A 92 10.20 11.16 -27.04
CA GLU A 92 10.88 10.46 -28.12
C GLU A 92 10.51 8.97 -28.08
N GLY A 93 10.06 8.42 -29.22
CA GLY A 93 9.76 6.99 -29.34
C GLY A 93 8.38 6.55 -28.83
N ALA A 94 7.51 7.47 -28.38
CA ALA A 94 6.18 7.14 -27.90
C ALA A 94 5.30 6.44 -28.97
N ARG A 95 4.85 5.22 -28.65
CA ARG A 95 3.93 4.36 -29.40
C ARG A 95 2.59 4.26 -28.68
N GLY A 96 1.59 3.69 -29.37
CA GLY A 96 0.17 3.80 -29.02
C GLY A 96 -0.26 3.59 -27.56
N ASP A 97 0.41 2.75 -26.76
CA ASP A 97 0.05 2.49 -25.36
C ASP A 97 0.93 3.20 -24.31
N ASP A 98 1.92 4.00 -24.75
CA ASP A 98 2.88 4.65 -23.84
C ASP A 98 2.23 5.63 -22.86
N GLY A 99 1.12 6.26 -23.26
CA GLY A 99 0.34 7.11 -22.35
C GLY A 99 -0.13 6.38 -21.11
N ARG A 100 -0.67 5.17 -21.24
CA ARG A 100 -1.11 4.39 -20.07
C ARG A 100 0.07 3.91 -19.24
N ARG A 101 1.18 3.54 -19.87
CA ARG A 101 2.41 3.13 -19.19
C ARG A 101 2.99 4.27 -18.34
N ILE A 102 3.13 5.46 -18.92
CA ILE A 102 3.65 6.64 -18.22
C ILE A 102 2.69 7.05 -17.07
N ALA A 103 1.38 7.07 -17.31
CA ALA A 103 0.42 7.38 -16.26
C ALA A 103 0.51 6.40 -15.07
N LYS A 104 0.70 5.10 -15.36
CA LYS A 104 0.93 4.07 -14.35
C LYS A 104 2.25 4.28 -13.62
N TRP A 105 3.32 4.62 -14.34
CA TRP A 105 4.62 4.93 -13.76
C TRP A 105 4.55 6.09 -12.77
N ILE A 106 3.89 7.21 -13.12
CA ILE A 106 3.69 8.34 -12.21
C ILE A 106 2.93 7.88 -10.95
N GLN A 107 1.82 7.15 -11.14
CA GLN A 107 1.01 6.63 -10.03
C GLN A 107 1.80 5.70 -9.09
N GLU A 108 2.74 4.92 -9.61
CA GLU A 108 3.58 4.01 -8.83
C GLU A 108 4.76 4.72 -8.18
N LYS A 109 5.26 5.79 -8.80
CA LYS A 109 6.35 6.59 -8.25
C LYS A 109 5.96 7.42 -7.05
N THR A 110 4.73 7.97 -7.03
CA THR A 110 4.30 8.80 -5.90
C THR A 110 4.40 8.05 -4.56
N PRO A 111 3.91 6.79 -4.40
CA PRO A 111 4.11 6.09 -3.14
C PRO A 111 5.58 5.70 -2.99
N GLN A 112 6.25 5.22 -4.05
CA GLN A 112 7.65 4.75 -4.04
C GLN A 112 8.67 5.80 -3.61
N GLU A 113 8.43 7.10 -3.79
CA GLU A 113 9.42 8.14 -3.49
C GLU A 113 8.87 9.18 -2.51
N TYR A 114 7.57 9.49 -2.54
CA TYR A 114 7.00 10.64 -1.84
C TYR A 114 5.98 10.31 -0.74
N GLU A 115 5.82 9.03 -0.40
CA GLU A 115 4.91 8.56 0.67
C GLU A 115 3.45 9.03 0.49
N THR A 116 3.05 9.25 -0.76
CA THR A 116 1.70 9.68 -1.13
C THR A 116 1.20 8.90 -2.34
N TYR A 117 -0.11 8.77 -2.49
CA TYR A 117 -0.69 8.08 -3.64
C TYR A 117 -1.55 9.03 -4.46
N ILE A 118 -1.09 9.36 -5.67
CA ILE A 118 -1.81 10.23 -6.59
C ILE A 118 -2.22 9.42 -7.83
N PRO A 119 -3.50 9.02 -7.95
CA PRO A 119 -3.97 8.30 -9.12
C PRO A 119 -3.85 9.16 -10.37
N THR A 120 -3.16 8.64 -11.38
CA THR A 120 -2.91 9.31 -12.66
C THR A 120 -3.42 8.45 -13.81
N LYS A 121 -4.13 9.08 -14.76
CA LYS A 121 -4.72 8.40 -15.92
C LYS A 121 -4.39 9.14 -17.21
N PHE A 122 -4.17 8.37 -18.26
CA PHE A 122 -4.08 8.89 -19.62
C PHE A 122 -5.46 8.82 -20.28
N TYR A 123 -6.00 9.97 -20.67
CA TYR A 123 -7.33 10.10 -21.26
C TYR A 123 -7.34 11.21 -22.30
N GLN A 124 -7.89 10.91 -23.49
CA GLN A 124 -7.97 11.83 -24.64
C GLN A 124 -6.64 12.53 -24.97
N GLY A 125 -5.54 11.79 -25.02
CA GLY A 125 -4.25 12.36 -25.41
C GLY A 125 -3.53 13.13 -24.28
N GLN A 126 -4.10 13.17 -23.07
CA GLN A 126 -3.61 13.98 -21.97
C GLN A 126 -3.48 13.16 -20.68
N PHE A 127 -2.58 13.58 -19.79
CA PHE A 127 -2.39 12.98 -18.48
C PHE A 127 -3.16 13.75 -17.42
N TRP A 128 -3.92 13.04 -16.58
CA TRP A 128 -4.77 13.62 -15.55
C TRP A 128 -4.52 12.97 -14.21
N SER A 129 -4.18 13.78 -13.20
CA SER A 129 -4.00 13.32 -11.82
C SER A 129 -5.19 13.78 -10.96
N ARG A 130 -5.78 12.86 -10.19
CA ARG A 130 -6.92 13.16 -9.33
C ARG A 130 -6.50 13.33 -7.88
N ILE A 131 -6.83 14.48 -7.29
CA ILE A 131 -6.53 14.79 -5.88
C ILE A 131 -7.85 15.04 -5.14
N SER A 132 -8.02 14.39 -3.99
CA SER A 132 -9.24 14.43 -3.19
C SER A 132 -9.14 15.45 -2.06
N GLY A 133 -10.11 16.36 -1.97
CA GLY A 133 -10.27 17.26 -0.85
C GLY A 133 -10.86 16.55 0.38
N GLN A 134 -10.24 16.77 1.55
CA GLN A 134 -10.67 16.24 2.84
C GLN A 134 -10.54 17.29 3.93
N ILE A 135 -11.28 17.13 5.03
CA ILE A 135 -11.34 18.10 6.13
C ILE A 135 -10.03 18.28 6.89
N TYR A 136 -9.10 17.35 6.74
CA TYR A 136 -7.77 17.38 7.35
C TYR A 136 -6.68 17.88 6.39
N LEU A 137 -7.06 18.34 5.19
CA LEU A 137 -6.13 18.88 4.19
C LEU A 137 -6.28 20.39 4.08
N THR A 138 -5.20 21.02 3.67
CA THR A 138 -5.02 22.45 3.44
C THR A 138 -4.52 22.70 2.02
N VAL A 139 -4.46 23.96 1.60
CA VAL A 139 -3.95 24.31 0.26
C VAL A 139 -2.47 23.94 0.14
N ASP A 140 -1.70 24.00 1.23
CA ASP A 140 -0.29 23.63 1.25
C ASP A 140 -0.07 22.16 0.86
N ASP A 141 -0.99 21.26 1.22
CA ASP A 141 -0.94 19.85 0.80
C ASP A 141 -1.12 19.70 -0.71
N PHE A 142 -1.95 20.54 -1.33
CA PHE A 142 -2.10 20.60 -2.78
C PHE A 142 -0.88 21.21 -3.44
N GLU A 143 -0.23 22.20 -2.82
CA GLU A 143 1.05 22.73 -3.32
C GLU A 143 2.15 21.66 -3.30
N ALA A 144 2.24 20.89 -2.22
CA ALA A 144 3.18 19.78 -2.11
C ALA A 144 2.91 18.73 -3.21
N ALA A 145 1.66 18.35 -3.42
CA ALA A 145 1.27 17.46 -4.51
C ALA A 145 1.63 18.04 -5.89
N GLY A 146 1.43 19.34 -6.11
CA GLY A 146 1.79 20.04 -7.35
C GLY A 146 3.30 19.98 -7.64
N LYS A 147 4.14 20.20 -6.63
CA LYS A 147 5.60 20.11 -6.74
C LYS A 147 6.04 18.70 -7.14
N ILE A 148 5.49 17.67 -6.49
CA ILE A 148 5.76 16.25 -6.80
C ILE A 148 5.38 15.94 -8.26
N LEU A 149 4.18 16.34 -8.68
CA LEU A 149 3.70 16.09 -10.03
C LEU A 149 4.53 16.84 -11.08
N LEU A 150 4.98 18.05 -10.78
CA LEU A 150 5.85 18.84 -11.67
C LEU A 150 7.20 18.15 -11.85
N GLU A 151 7.81 17.69 -10.76
CA GLU A 151 9.09 16.95 -10.77
C GLU A 151 9.00 15.65 -11.59
N LEU A 152 7.95 14.85 -11.36
CA LEU A 152 7.71 13.62 -12.11
C LEU A 152 7.40 13.88 -13.59
N SER A 153 6.79 15.03 -13.91
CA SER A 153 6.55 15.46 -15.28
C SER A 153 7.83 15.91 -15.99
N ALA A 154 8.79 16.48 -15.26
CA ALA A 154 10.07 16.93 -15.81
C ALA A 154 11.12 15.80 -15.95
N THR A 155 10.88 14.63 -15.37
CA THR A 155 11.80 13.48 -15.41
C THR A 155 12.01 12.98 -16.84
N SER A 156 13.25 12.63 -17.22
CA SER A 156 13.59 12.22 -18.59
C SER A 156 12.99 10.85 -18.99
N ASP A 157 12.90 10.57 -20.29
CA ASP A 157 12.40 9.27 -20.78
C ASP A 157 13.32 8.10 -20.44
N GLU A 158 14.63 8.32 -20.38
CA GLU A 158 15.61 7.31 -19.94
C GLU A 158 15.37 6.89 -18.48
N ASP A 159 15.08 7.85 -17.59
CA ASP A 159 14.76 7.60 -16.19
C ASP A 159 13.41 6.87 -16.02
N ARG A 160 12.44 7.15 -16.90
CA ARG A 160 11.13 6.48 -16.95
C ARG A 160 11.24 5.03 -17.43
N GLU A 161 12.07 4.77 -18.44
CA GLU A 161 12.35 3.42 -18.94
C GLU A 161 13.14 2.59 -17.92
N ALA A 162 14.19 3.16 -17.32
CA ALA A 162 14.96 2.49 -16.27
C ALA A 162 14.07 2.09 -15.08
N ALA A 163 13.12 2.93 -14.70
CA ALA A 163 12.16 2.63 -13.63
C ALA A 163 11.04 1.66 -14.04
N SER A 164 10.81 1.44 -15.34
CA SER A 164 9.86 0.44 -15.87
C SER A 164 10.48 -0.97 -15.97
N ASN A 165 11.79 -1.10 -15.83
CA ASN A 165 12.50 -2.39 -15.84
C ASN A 165 12.12 -3.25 -14.62
N PRO A 166 11.71 -4.52 -14.77
CA PRO A 166 11.40 -5.44 -13.67
C PRO A 166 12.50 -5.58 -12.61
N GLU A 167 13.78 -5.36 -12.95
CA GLU A 167 14.86 -5.29 -11.95
C GLU A 167 14.66 -4.11 -10.99
N HIS A 168 14.05 -3.00 -11.42
CA HIS A 168 13.72 -1.84 -10.58
C HIS A 168 12.37 -2.00 -9.86
N ALA A 169 11.54 -2.99 -10.25
CA ALA A 169 10.35 -3.38 -9.49
C ALA A 169 10.70 -3.92 -8.08
N GLN A 170 11.99 -4.18 -7.80
CA GLN A 170 12.52 -4.42 -6.44
C GLN A 170 12.25 -3.25 -5.45
N ARG A 171 11.81 -2.08 -5.92
CA ARG A 171 11.33 -0.96 -5.09
C ARG A 171 9.86 -1.11 -4.60
N TRP A 172 9.12 -2.13 -5.04
CA TRP A 172 7.68 -2.32 -4.74
C TRP A 172 7.32 -2.67 -3.29
N ILE A 173 8.30 -2.79 -2.40
CA ILE A 173 8.03 -2.88 -0.97
C ILE A 173 8.57 -1.63 -0.31
N LYS A 174 7.85 -0.53 -0.49
CA LYS A 174 7.92 0.57 0.46
C LYS A 174 7.16 0.13 1.71
N MET A 175 7.86 0.13 2.84
CA MET A 175 7.34 -0.37 4.12
C MET A 175 6.02 0.29 4.49
N SER A 176 5.76 1.55 4.13
CA SER A 176 4.49 2.23 4.35
C SER A 176 3.31 1.57 3.60
N ALA A 177 3.47 1.17 2.34
CA ALA A 177 2.42 0.45 1.61
C ALA A 177 2.18 -0.97 2.16
N LEU A 178 3.25 -1.64 2.62
CA LEU A 178 3.14 -2.92 3.33
C LEU A 178 2.46 -2.75 4.70
N TYR A 179 2.84 -1.73 5.47
CA TYR A 179 2.26 -1.40 6.78
C TYR A 179 0.80 -0.97 6.66
N ASP A 180 0.44 -0.18 5.66
CA ASP A 180 -0.95 0.20 5.39
C ASP A 180 -1.80 -1.02 5.02
N HIS A 181 -1.25 -1.94 4.21
CA HIS A 181 -1.92 -3.20 3.89
C HIS A 181 -2.04 -4.12 5.11
N MET A 182 -1.03 -4.17 5.97
CA MET A 182 -1.02 -4.98 7.20
C MET A 182 -1.90 -4.36 8.31
N HIS A 183 -1.99 -3.04 8.41
CA HIS A 183 -2.90 -2.33 9.32
C HIS A 183 -4.36 -2.48 8.87
N ALA A 184 -4.61 -2.44 7.55
CA ALA A 184 -5.94 -2.69 6.99
C ALA A 184 -6.45 -4.12 7.27
N LEU A 185 -5.56 -5.07 7.54
CA LEU A 185 -5.90 -6.46 7.88
C LEU A 185 -6.18 -6.69 9.39
N ASN A 186 -6.23 -5.63 10.19
CA ASN A 186 -6.57 -5.62 11.63
C ASN A 186 -5.52 -6.34 12.51
N GLY A 187 -5.00 -5.65 13.53
CA GLY A 187 -3.77 -5.98 14.29
C GLY A 187 -3.66 -7.36 14.99
N GLY A 188 -4.63 -8.26 14.81
CA GLY A 188 -4.52 -9.68 15.19
C GLY A 188 -3.81 -10.57 14.16
N MET A 189 -3.71 -10.15 12.89
CA MET A 189 -3.23 -11.02 11.81
C MET A 189 -1.72 -10.96 11.55
N LEU A 190 -1.00 -10.02 12.17
CA LEU A 190 0.46 -9.86 12.02
C LEU A 190 1.25 -11.10 12.49
N SER A 191 0.78 -11.77 13.54
CA SER A 191 1.40 -12.98 14.07
C SER A 191 1.24 -14.17 13.11
N THR A 192 0.05 -14.35 12.55
CA THR A 192 -0.24 -15.38 11.53
C THR A 192 0.44 -15.07 10.20
N TYR A 193 0.53 -13.79 9.81
CA TYR A 193 1.22 -13.37 8.58
C TYR A 193 2.71 -13.71 8.64
N CYS A 194 3.38 -13.46 9.77
CA CYS A 194 4.76 -13.90 9.99
C CYS A 194 4.90 -15.41 9.77
N THR A 195 4.04 -16.20 10.40
CA THR A 195 4.09 -17.66 10.31
C THR A 195 3.81 -18.15 8.89
N TRP A 196 2.82 -17.59 8.20
CA TRP A 196 2.51 -17.96 6.82
C TRP A 196 3.62 -17.57 5.86
N THR A 197 4.15 -16.34 5.98
CA THR A 197 5.22 -15.85 5.11
C THR A 197 6.48 -16.69 5.30
N MET A 198 6.83 -17.04 6.55
CA MET A 198 7.96 -17.95 6.84
C MET A 198 7.75 -19.36 6.33
N ARG A 199 6.53 -19.90 6.53
CA ARG A 199 6.19 -21.23 6.06
C ARG A 199 6.20 -21.30 4.54
N ASP A 200 5.72 -20.29 3.84
CA ASP A 200 5.70 -20.27 2.37
C ASP A 200 7.10 -20.01 1.79
N GLY A 201 7.96 -19.29 2.51
CA GLY A 201 9.36 -19.05 2.12
C GLY A 201 10.30 -20.23 2.36
N PHE A 202 10.07 -21.06 3.38
CA PHE A 202 11.04 -22.08 3.80
C PHE A 202 10.47 -23.48 4.07
N GLU A 203 9.16 -23.63 4.22
CA GLU A 203 8.55 -24.89 4.69
C GLU A 203 7.56 -25.51 3.69
N SER A 204 7.01 -24.72 2.76
CA SER A 204 6.03 -25.18 1.76
C SER A 204 6.72 -25.43 0.43
N ALA A 205 6.66 -26.67 -0.05
CA ALA A 205 7.14 -27.04 -1.37
C ALA A 205 5.98 -27.69 -2.20
N PRO A 206 5.66 -27.17 -3.41
CA PRO A 206 6.21 -25.95 -4.01
C PRO A 206 5.73 -24.68 -3.27
N PRO A 207 6.47 -23.56 -3.35
CA PRO A 207 5.97 -22.25 -2.92
C PRO A 207 4.63 -21.98 -3.60
N THR A 208 3.72 -21.27 -2.93
CA THR A 208 2.39 -21.00 -3.47
C THR A 208 2.48 -20.44 -4.90
N HIS A 209 1.63 -20.90 -5.82
CA HIS A 209 1.66 -20.54 -7.25
C HIS A 209 1.51 -19.03 -7.57
N TYR A 210 1.38 -18.17 -6.55
CA TYR A 210 1.11 -16.75 -6.68
C TYR A 210 2.36 -15.87 -6.63
N ALA A 211 3.53 -16.37 -6.21
CA ALA A 211 4.76 -15.56 -6.21
C ALA A 211 6.03 -16.40 -6.43
N ALA A 212 7.05 -15.77 -7.02
CA ALA A 212 8.35 -16.40 -7.21
C ALA A 212 9.04 -16.66 -5.85
N PRO A 213 9.90 -17.70 -5.74
CA PRO A 213 10.66 -18.01 -4.52
C PRO A 213 11.39 -16.78 -3.95
N ASP A 214 11.94 -15.96 -4.84
CA ASP A 214 12.66 -14.73 -4.51
C ASP A 214 11.79 -13.71 -3.74
N CYS A 215 10.51 -13.58 -4.12
CA CYS A 215 9.57 -12.71 -3.43
C CYS A 215 9.28 -13.20 -2.01
N HIS A 216 9.12 -14.51 -1.83
CA HIS A 216 8.85 -15.11 -0.54
C HIS A 216 10.03 -14.96 0.42
N VAL A 217 11.26 -15.28 -0.03
CA VAL A 217 12.48 -15.13 0.77
C VAL A 217 12.75 -13.66 1.12
N SER A 218 12.50 -12.75 0.19
CA SER A 218 12.69 -11.33 0.43
C SER A 218 11.70 -10.76 1.45
N ALA A 219 10.43 -11.18 1.38
CA ALA A 219 9.40 -10.77 2.33
C ALA A 219 9.71 -11.30 3.74
N THR A 220 10.12 -12.57 3.87
CA THR A 220 10.51 -13.16 5.16
C THR A 220 11.75 -12.47 5.75
N ALA A 221 12.76 -12.20 4.92
CA ALA A 221 14.01 -11.57 5.37
C ALA A 221 13.77 -10.16 5.90
N ARG A 222 13.03 -9.34 5.15
CA ARG A 222 12.67 -7.98 5.61
C ARG A 222 11.89 -8.02 6.91
N TRP A 223 10.92 -8.92 7.04
CA TRP A 223 10.17 -9.07 8.27
C TRP A 223 11.07 -9.34 9.48
N ILE A 224 12.06 -10.23 9.37
CA ILE A 224 13.02 -10.51 10.45
C ILE A 224 13.89 -9.30 10.75
N LEU A 225 14.38 -8.59 9.74
CA LEU A 225 15.22 -7.41 9.96
C LEU A 225 14.50 -6.30 10.73
N TYR A 226 13.20 -6.12 10.51
CA TYR A 226 12.41 -5.10 11.19
C TYR A 226 11.81 -5.55 12.53
N SER A 227 11.25 -6.76 12.58
CA SER A 227 10.46 -7.23 13.73
C SER A 227 11.20 -8.27 14.56
N GLY A 228 12.26 -8.89 14.02
CA GLY A 228 12.96 -10.05 14.58
C GLY A 228 13.59 -9.84 15.95
N GLN A 229 13.88 -8.61 16.34
CA GLN A 229 14.38 -8.32 17.70
C GLN A 229 13.33 -8.50 18.79
N THR A 230 12.04 -8.37 18.45
CA THR A 230 10.91 -8.53 19.38
C THR A 230 10.40 -9.96 19.46
N ILE A 231 10.64 -10.78 18.43
CA ILE A 231 10.13 -12.14 18.32
C ILE A 231 10.67 -13.06 19.44
N PRO A 232 11.97 -13.06 19.79
CA PRO A 232 12.53 -13.87 20.86
C PRO A 232 11.83 -13.73 22.21
N ARG A 233 11.32 -12.53 22.53
CA ARG A 233 10.60 -12.26 23.77
C ARG A 233 9.23 -12.94 23.84
N ALA A 234 8.72 -13.38 22.70
CA ALA A 234 7.44 -14.03 22.56
C ALA A 234 7.56 -15.50 22.11
N ILE A 235 8.78 -16.05 22.11
CA ILE A 235 9.01 -17.48 21.91
C ILE A 235 8.69 -18.22 23.21
N SER A 236 7.73 -19.14 23.14
CA SER A 236 7.41 -20.03 24.25
C SER A 236 8.30 -21.28 24.18
N VAL A 237 8.76 -21.77 25.34
CA VAL A 237 9.34 -23.12 25.45
C VAL A 237 8.19 -24.12 25.40
N SER A 238 8.24 -25.08 24.49
CA SER A 238 7.22 -26.12 24.38
C SER A 238 7.24 -27.01 25.63
N PRO A 239 6.10 -27.32 26.27
CA PRO A 239 6.03 -28.43 27.22
C PRO A 239 6.41 -29.73 26.51
N GLU A 240 7.05 -30.66 27.22
CA GLU A 240 7.57 -31.94 26.68
C GLU A 240 6.48 -32.93 26.23
N ASP A 241 5.19 -32.62 26.42
CA ASP A 241 4.06 -33.48 26.04
C ASP A 241 3.48 -33.05 24.68
N ASP A 242 3.99 -33.66 23.62
CA ASP A 242 3.60 -33.52 22.21
C ASP A 242 2.23 -34.18 21.95
N ASP A 243 1.15 -33.40 21.99
CA ASP A 243 -0.13 -33.83 21.43
C ASP A 243 -0.22 -33.38 19.96
N SER A 244 0.09 -34.33 19.07
CA SER A 244 0.25 -34.18 17.62
C SER A 244 -0.95 -33.58 16.85
N LEU A 245 -2.06 -33.29 17.52
CA LEU A 245 -3.27 -32.67 16.96
C LEU A 245 -3.26 -31.12 16.98
N LEU A 246 -2.28 -30.48 17.63
CA LEU A 246 -2.19 -29.01 17.75
C LEU A 246 -1.24 -28.31 16.77
N ARG A 247 -0.67 -29.02 15.78
CA ARG A 247 0.23 -28.43 14.75
C ARG A 247 -0.34 -27.23 13.98
N GLY A 248 -1.64 -26.98 14.07
CA GLY A 248 -2.29 -25.81 13.47
C GLY A 248 -2.19 -24.49 14.25
N ARG A 249 -1.56 -24.45 15.44
CA ARG A 249 -1.65 -23.30 16.36
C ARG A 249 -0.38 -22.75 16.99
N GLU A 250 0.83 -23.12 16.59
CA GLU A 250 2.03 -22.61 17.29
C GLU A 250 2.93 -21.71 16.42
N PRO A 251 2.82 -20.37 16.55
CA PRO A 251 3.59 -19.47 15.70
C PRO A 251 4.99 -19.13 16.22
N ARG A 252 5.42 -19.58 17.42
CA ARG A 252 6.63 -19.05 18.09
C ARG A 252 7.33 -20.06 19.02
N THR A 253 7.83 -21.16 18.47
CA THR A 253 8.71 -22.08 19.22
C THR A 253 10.18 -21.83 18.90
N LEU A 254 11.07 -22.25 19.80
CA LEU A 254 12.52 -22.15 19.58
C LEU A 254 12.96 -22.97 18.36
N ASP A 255 12.29 -24.09 18.09
CA ASP A 255 12.58 -24.94 16.94
C ASP A 255 12.13 -24.30 15.61
N ALA A 256 10.98 -23.63 15.59
CA ALA A 256 10.58 -22.83 14.42
C ALA A 256 11.61 -21.71 14.15
N TRP A 257 12.07 -21.02 15.19
CA TRP A 257 13.09 -19.97 15.07
C TRP A 257 14.41 -20.50 14.49
N ARG A 258 14.87 -21.66 14.96
CA ARG A 258 16.07 -22.33 14.44
C ARG A 258 15.90 -22.77 12.99
N ARG A 259 14.74 -23.33 12.63
CA ARG A 259 14.42 -23.73 11.25
C ARG A 259 14.40 -22.54 10.29
N TRP A 260 13.75 -21.44 10.64
CA TRP A 260 13.74 -20.23 9.81
C TRP A 260 15.14 -19.65 9.63
N LYS A 261 15.95 -19.61 10.70
CA LYS A 261 17.35 -19.18 10.60
C LYS A 261 18.13 -20.05 9.62
N ALA A 262 17.95 -21.38 9.67
CA ALA A 262 18.59 -22.29 8.72
C ALA A 262 18.12 -22.05 7.28
N GLY A 263 16.83 -21.75 7.08
CA GLY A 263 16.28 -21.35 5.78
C GLY A 263 16.96 -20.10 5.22
N PHE A 264 17.18 -19.07 6.04
CA PHE A 264 17.93 -17.88 5.63
C PHE A 264 19.41 -18.17 5.32
N THR A 265 20.06 -19.03 6.10
CA THR A 265 21.45 -19.44 5.82
C THR A 265 21.56 -20.20 4.50
N ALA A 266 20.56 -21.03 4.16
CA ALA A 266 20.50 -21.71 2.87
C ALA A 266 20.27 -20.72 1.73
N ALA A 267 19.32 -19.80 1.89
CA ALA A 267 18.99 -18.77 0.91
C ALA A 267 20.13 -17.77 0.65
N GLU A 268 21.06 -17.58 1.58
CA GLU A 268 22.26 -16.77 1.34
C GLU A 268 23.10 -17.29 0.16
N ASN A 269 23.16 -18.61 -0.03
CA ASN A 269 24.03 -19.26 -1.01
C ASN A 269 23.26 -19.89 -2.18
N GLU A 270 21.97 -19.59 -2.32
CA GLU A 270 21.10 -20.18 -3.34
C GLU A 270 21.25 -19.42 -4.67
N GLU A 271 21.84 -20.07 -5.67
CA GLU A 271 22.12 -19.46 -6.99
C GLU A 271 20.86 -19.05 -7.75
N SER A 272 19.72 -19.68 -7.46
CA SER A 272 18.44 -19.35 -8.08
C SER A 272 17.79 -18.07 -7.52
N LEU A 273 18.32 -17.51 -6.43
CA LEU A 273 17.84 -16.27 -5.83
C LEU A 273 18.63 -15.06 -6.33
N GLN A 274 17.99 -13.90 -6.29
CA GLN A 274 18.67 -12.65 -6.64
C GLN A 274 19.72 -12.30 -5.58
N HIS A 275 20.83 -11.68 -6.01
CA HIS A 275 21.95 -11.32 -5.13
C HIS A 275 21.51 -10.51 -3.89
N TRP A 276 20.59 -9.55 -4.07
CA TRP A 276 20.08 -8.75 -2.95
C TRP A 276 19.22 -9.57 -1.98
N THR A 277 18.47 -10.56 -2.47
CA THR A 277 17.69 -11.50 -1.66
C THR A 277 18.60 -12.33 -0.78
N GLY A 278 19.70 -12.86 -1.35
CA GLY A 278 20.75 -13.54 -0.61
C GLY A 278 21.38 -12.64 0.47
N GLN A 279 21.64 -11.37 0.14
CA GLN A 279 22.17 -10.39 1.11
C GLN A 279 21.17 -10.09 2.25
N LEU A 280 19.88 -9.99 1.96
CA LEU A 280 18.85 -9.83 2.99
C LEU A 280 18.71 -11.07 3.86
N ALA A 281 18.78 -12.25 3.27
CA ALA A 281 18.77 -13.52 4.00
C ALA A 281 19.96 -13.61 4.97
N LYS A 282 21.17 -13.29 4.50
CA LYS A 282 22.38 -13.17 5.33
C LYS A 282 22.20 -12.22 6.51
N ASN A 283 21.70 -11.02 6.24
CA ASN A 283 21.48 -10.01 7.28
C ASN A 283 20.46 -10.50 8.33
N SER A 284 19.41 -11.17 7.87
CA SER A 284 18.36 -11.75 8.72
C SER A 284 18.89 -12.86 9.60
N ALA A 285 19.62 -13.83 9.03
CA ALA A 285 20.28 -14.90 9.77
C ALA A 285 21.25 -14.36 10.83
N THR A 286 21.98 -13.30 10.48
CA THR A 286 22.90 -12.60 11.39
C THR A 286 22.14 -11.97 12.57
N LEU A 287 21.03 -11.26 12.31
CA LEU A 287 20.19 -10.67 13.35
C LEU A 287 19.58 -11.73 14.27
N MET A 288 19.09 -12.82 13.69
CA MET A 288 18.56 -13.97 14.44
C MET A 288 19.61 -14.65 15.32
N GLY A 289 20.90 -14.53 14.97
CA GLY A 289 22.02 -15.00 15.78
C GLY A 289 22.46 -14.04 16.88
N ARG A 290 22.26 -12.73 16.73
CA ARG A 290 22.63 -11.69 17.72
C ARG A 290 21.63 -11.55 18.85
N SER A 291 20.39 -11.95 18.61
CA SER A 291 19.31 -11.85 19.59
C SER A 291 19.56 -12.86 20.72
N ARG A 292 20.13 -12.40 21.85
CA ARG A 292 20.26 -13.22 23.06
C ARG A 292 18.86 -13.70 23.44
N LEU A 293 18.60 -14.99 23.27
CA LEU A 293 17.41 -15.62 23.83
C LEU A 293 17.50 -15.45 25.36
N PRO A 294 16.46 -14.95 26.03
CA PRO A 294 16.44 -14.93 27.48
C PRO A 294 16.46 -16.39 27.94
N TRP A 295 17.54 -16.79 28.60
CA TRP A 295 17.56 -18.01 29.41
C TRP A 295 16.73 -17.77 30.67
#